data_AF-A0A2N2C119-F1
#
_entry.id   AF-A0A2N2C119-F1
#
_cell.length_a   1.000
_cell.length_b   1.000
_cell.length_c   1.000
_cell.angle_alpha   90.00
_cell.angle_beta   90.00
_cell.angle_gamma   90.00
#
_symmetry.space_group_name_H-M   'P 1'
#
loop_
_entity.id
_entity.type
_entity.pdbx_description
1 polymer ?
#
loop_
_entity_poly.entity_id
_entity_poly.type
_entity_poly.pdbx_seq_one_letter_code
_entity_poly.pdbx_strand_id
1 'polypeptide(L)'
;MYFHNGNNQPTTTFNRNECLFEDVFVSNLEEGSYLISDIPYFFSASNGHMSISSQMKSFKHIDSSHNLIETVSIIFITECPDQKNSVIEKGSRREYFDIGLFLLMFMIVLSILVIYKRRNNHVKNRFYR
;
A
#
# COMPACT_ATOMS: atom_id res chain seq x y z
N MET A 1 19.70 11.36 19.78
CA MET A 1 18.45 10.83 19.20
C MET A 1 18.28 11.27 17.76
N TYR A 2 17.44 10.60 16.97
CA TYR A 2 16.96 11.12 15.69
C TYR A 2 15.61 10.49 15.31
N PHE A 3 14.87 11.17 14.44
CA PHE A 3 13.65 10.64 13.82
C PHE A 3 13.98 10.02 12.47
N HIS A 4 13.27 8.96 12.08
CA HIS A 4 13.39 8.33 10.77
C HIS A 4 12.06 7.76 10.27
N ASN A 5 11.97 7.54 8.96
CA ASN A 5 10.81 6.90 8.33
C ASN A 5 10.92 5.36 8.35
N GLY A 6 9.90 4.69 7.82
CA GLY A 6 9.85 3.22 7.68
C GLY A 6 10.96 2.61 6.79
N ASN A 7 11.67 3.43 6.01
CA ASN A 7 12.85 3.02 5.24
C ASN A 7 14.17 3.22 6.00
N ASN A 8 14.12 3.51 7.30
CA ASN A 8 15.26 3.85 8.15
C ASN A 8 16.09 5.06 7.67
N GLN A 9 15.46 5.99 6.95
CA GLN A 9 16.12 7.22 6.52
C GLN A 9 15.91 8.31 7.58
N PRO A 10 16.98 8.88 8.17
CA PRO A 10 16.85 9.97 9.12
C PRO A 10 16.20 11.20 8.47
N THR A 11 15.11 11.66 9.05
CA THR A 11 14.33 12.79 8.53
C THR A 11 13.46 13.40 9.62
N THR A 12 13.14 14.69 9.47
CA THR A 12 12.11 15.39 10.25
C THR A 12 10.89 15.74 9.40
N THR A 13 10.86 15.31 8.14
CA THR A 13 9.77 15.51 7.19
C THR A 13 9.16 14.17 6.83
N PHE A 14 7.84 14.04 6.99
CA PHE A 14 7.09 12.80 6.76
C PHE A 14 5.89 13.04 5.88
N ASN A 15 5.63 12.14 4.94
CA ASN A 15 4.41 12.15 4.15
C ASN A 15 3.27 11.53 4.96
N ARG A 16 2.16 12.26 5.05
CA ARG A 16 0.94 11.77 5.69
C ARG A 16 -0.27 12.23 4.91
N ASN A 17 -0.41 11.66 3.73
CA ASN A 17 -1.50 11.93 2.80
C ASN A 17 -2.01 10.61 2.19
N GLU A 18 -3.04 10.69 1.36
CA GLU A 18 -3.66 9.51 0.74
C GLU A 18 -2.74 8.80 -0.26
N CYS A 19 -1.76 9.53 -0.83
CA CYS A 19 -0.84 9.00 -1.83
C CYS A 19 0.34 8.27 -1.21
N LEU A 20 0.81 8.74 -0.05
CA LEU A 20 1.92 8.19 0.68
C LEU A 20 1.75 8.44 2.18
N PHE A 21 1.84 7.34 2.93
CA PHE A 21 1.85 7.36 4.38
C PHE A 21 3.20 6.82 4.87
N GLU A 22 3.93 7.64 5.61
CA GLU A 22 5.17 7.25 6.26
C GLU A 22 4.97 7.14 7.77
N ASP A 23 5.36 5.98 8.31
CA ASP A 23 5.47 5.76 9.75
C ASP A 23 6.63 6.59 10.32
N VAL A 24 6.43 7.12 11.52
CA VAL A 24 7.44 7.91 12.24
C VAL A 24 8.06 7.05 13.32
N PHE A 25 9.39 7.02 13.37
CA PHE A 25 10.14 6.31 14.39
C PHE A 25 11.13 7.26 15.08
N VAL A 26 11.41 6.98 16.35
CA VAL A 26 12.51 7.58 17.10
C VAL A 26 13.56 6.53 17.44
N SER A 27 14.83 6.88 17.25
CA SER A 27 15.98 6.06 17.58
C SER A 27 17.01 6.83 18.39
N ASN A 28 17.85 6.10 19.13
CA ASN A 28 18.89 6.65 20.01
C ASN A 28 18.37 7.66 21.05
N LEU A 29 17.18 7.41 21.59
CA LEU A 29 16.71 8.02 22.83
C LEU A 29 17.44 7.32 23.99
N GLU A 30 18.18 8.10 24.77
CA GLU A 30 18.94 7.60 25.92
C GLU A 30 18.02 7.08 27.02
N GLU A 31 18.52 6.14 27.82
CA GLU A 31 17.75 5.58 28.93
C GLU A 31 17.39 6.66 29.95
N GLY A 32 16.10 6.75 30.31
CA GLY A 32 15.56 7.77 31.20
C GLY A 32 15.20 9.09 30.52
N SER A 33 15.65 9.33 29.28
CA SER A 33 15.23 10.49 28.49
C SER A 33 13.87 10.25 27.83
N TYR A 34 13.15 11.33 27.51
CA TYR A 34 11.81 11.26 26.92
C TYR A 34 11.49 12.43 25.99
N LEU A 35 10.50 12.23 25.14
CA LEU A 35 9.96 13.19 24.19
C LEU A 35 8.57 13.66 24.64
N ILE A 36 8.33 14.97 24.61
CA ILE A 36 7.01 15.57 24.83
C ILE A 36 6.62 16.48 23.67
N SER A 37 5.38 16.35 23.18
CA SER A 37 4.71 17.40 22.41
C SER A 37 3.64 18.03 23.27
N ASP A 38 3.57 19.37 23.31
CA ASP A 38 2.54 20.06 24.10
C ASP A 38 1.19 20.07 23.38
N ILE A 39 1.20 20.19 22.04
CA ILE A 39 -0.02 20.38 21.22
C ILE A 39 0.10 19.66 19.87
N PRO A 40 -0.77 18.65 19.62
CA PRO A 40 -1.53 17.88 20.62
C PRO A 40 -0.60 17.15 21.59
N TYR A 41 -1.08 16.89 22.82
CA TYR A 41 -0.26 16.26 23.86
C TYR A 41 0.22 14.87 23.44
N PHE A 42 1.52 14.64 23.56
CA PHE A 42 2.14 13.34 23.33
C PHE A 42 3.33 13.14 24.25
N PHE A 43 3.54 11.90 24.70
CA PHE A 43 4.67 11.49 25.52
C PHE A 43 5.23 10.17 25.01
N SER A 44 6.55 10.08 24.84
CA SER A 44 7.25 8.81 24.61
C SER A 44 8.57 8.77 25.36
N ALA A 45 8.84 7.70 26.08
CA ALA A 45 10.10 7.44 26.77
C ALA A 45 10.83 6.22 26.18
N SER A 46 10.49 5.81 24.96
CA SER A 46 11.03 4.61 24.31
C SER A 46 11.39 4.86 22.86
N ASN A 47 12.43 4.16 22.40
CA ASN A 47 12.75 4.02 20.98
C ASN A 47 11.65 3.22 20.26
N GLY A 48 11.47 3.47 18.97
CA GLY A 48 10.56 2.73 18.10
C GLY A 48 9.50 3.60 17.44
N HIS A 49 8.41 2.93 17.04
CA HIS A 49 7.31 3.54 16.29
C HIS A 49 6.54 4.55 17.15
N MET A 50 6.21 5.70 16.54
CA MET A 50 5.48 6.78 17.16
C MET A 50 4.16 7.03 16.42
N SER A 51 3.04 6.64 17.02
CA SER A 51 1.70 6.94 16.52
C SER A 51 1.30 8.40 16.83
N ILE A 52 1.99 9.34 16.19
CA ILE A 52 1.77 10.78 16.37
C ILE A 52 0.76 11.33 15.36
N SER A 53 0.23 12.54 15.55
CA SER A 53 -0.71 13.22 14.64
C SER A 53 0.02 14.17 13.69
N SER A 54 -0.47 14.39 12.47
CA SER A 54 0.09 15.41 11.55
C SER A 54 -0.05 16.84 12.06
N GLN A 55 -0.88 17.05 13.10
CA GLN A 55 -1.01 18.33 13.78
C GLN A 55 0.16 18.63 14.72
N MET A 56 0.95 17.62 15.11
CA MET A 56 2.13 17.80 15.96
C MET A 56 3.25 18.47 15.15
N LYS A 57 3.78 19.57 15.66
CA LYS A 57 4.81 20.37 14.98
C LYS A 57 6.19 20.24 15.61
N SER A 58 6.25 19.88 16.89
CA SER A 58 7.51 19.80 17.61
C SER A 58 7.46 18.85 18.79
N PHE A 59 8.64 18.38 19.17
CA PHE A 59 8.89 17.54 20.33
C PHE A 59 10.05 18.13 21.14
N LYS A 60 9.85 18.28 22.45
CA LYS A 60 10.88 18.59 23.42
C LYS A 60 11.57 17.30 23.82
N HIS A 61 12.88 17.25 23.71
CA HIS A 61 13.72 16.19 24.26
C HIS A 61 14.16 16.58 25.66
N ILE A 62 13.78 15.75 26.62
CA ILE A 62 14.08 15.97 28.03
C ILE A 62 14.95 14.81 28.51
N ASP A 63 16.00 15.13 29.26
CA ASP A 63 16.90 14.14 29.85
C ASP A 63 16.30 13.45 31.08
N SER A 64 17.02 12.47 31.63
CA SER A 64 16.65 11.75 32.85
C SER A 64 16.62 12.62 34.11
N SER A 65 17.21 13.82 34.06
CA SER A 65 17.21 14.83 35.14
C SER A 65 16.14 15.90 34.94
N HIS A 66 15.20 15.71 34.01
CA HIS A 66 14.13 16.64 33.65
C HIS A 66 14.59 17.98 33.03
N ASN A 67 15.81 18.04 32.49
CA ASN A 67 16.31 19.20 31.76
C ASN A 67 15.97 19.10 30.28
N LEU A 68 15.53 20.22 29.69
CA LEU A 68 15.34 20.32 28.26
C LEU A 68 16.71 20.29 27.56
N ILE A 69 16.94 19.27 26.74
CA ILE A 69 18.12 19.17 25.87
C ILE A 69 17.89 20.02 24.62
N GLU A 70 16.80 19.73 23.90
CA GLU A 70 16.49 20.39 22.63
C GLU A 70 15.00 20.36 22.31
N THR A 71 14.59 21.15 21.33
CA THR A 71 13.24 21.07 20.73
C THR A 71 13.39 20.79 19.25
N VAL A 72 12.85 19.66 18.80
CA VAL A 72 12.92 19.20 17.41
C VAL A 72 11.60 19.50 16.72
N SER A 73 11.66 20.19 15.58
CA SER A 73 10.49 20.44 14.73
C SER A 73 10.30 19.32 13.72
N ILE A 74 9.05 18.90 13.52
CA ILE A 74 8.64 17.89 12.55
C ILE A 74 7.66 18.52 11.55
N ILE A 75 7.78 18.14 10.28
CA ILE A 75 6.94 18.60 9.18
C ILE A 75 6.18 17.41 8.61
N PHE A 76 4.87 17.57 8.44
CA PHE A 76 4.03 16.60 7.74
C PHE A 76 3.58 17.15 6.40
N ILE A 77 3.88 16.41 5.33
CA ILE A 77 3.36 16.70 3.98
C ILE A 77 1.98 16.04 3.88
N THR A 78 0.93 16.86 4.00
CA THR A 78 -0.46 16.40 4.03
C THR A 78 -1.17 16.45 2.68
N GLU A 79 -0.54 17.06 1.68
CA GLU A 79 -1.08 17.17 0.33
C GLU A 79 -0.36 16.21 -0.62
N CYS A 80 -1.11 15.62 -1.54
CA CYS A 80 -0.52 14.88 -2.64
C CYS A 80 0.07 15.86 -3.66
N PRO A 81 1.25 15.57 -4.25
CA PRO A 81 1.76 16.38 -5.34
C PRO A 81 0.76 16.40 -6.49
N ASP A 82 0.38 17.59 -6.95
CA ASP A 82 -0.53 17.79 -8.07
C ASP A 82 -0.04 16.96 -9.28
N GLN A 83 -0.78 15.91 -9.64
CA GLN A 83 -0.55 15.12 -10.86
C GLN A 83 -0.94 15.89 -12.13
N LYS A 84 -0.65 17.19 -12.22
CA LYS A 84 -1.05 18.01 -13.37
C LYS A 84 -0.33 17.65 -14.68
N ASN A 85 0.64 16.73 -14.69
CA ASN A 85 1.41 16.40 -15.91
C ASN A 85 1.59 14.90 -16.19
N SER A 86 0.75 14.00 -15.68
CA SER A 86 0.57 12.72 -16.37
C SER A 86 -0.68 12.83 -17.23
N VAL A 87 -0.51 13.34 -18.45
CA VAL A 87 -1.32 12.88 -19.57
C VAL A 87 -1.10 11.37 -19.60
N ILE A 88 -1.91 10.64 -18.84
CA ILE A 88 -2.12 9.24 -19.10
C ILE A 88 -2.78 9.29 -20.47
N GLU A 89 -1.95 9.16 -21.53
CA GLU A 89 -2.45 8.66 -22.78
C GLU A 89 -3.31 7.48 -22.38
N LYS A 90 -4.63 7.62 -22.55
CA LYS A 90 -5.53 6.48 -22.55
C LYS A 90 -4.98 5.61 -23.66
N GLY A 91 -4.03 4.74 -23.33
CA GLY A 91 -3.52 3.73 -24.22
C GLY A 91 -4.77 3.08 -24.75
N SER A 92 -4.99 3.23 -26.06
CA SER A 92 -6.16 2.71 -26.74
C SER A 92 -6.40 1.33 -26.15
N ARG A 93 -7.56 1.11 -25.53
CA ARG A 93 -7.99 -0.24 -25.17
C ARG A 93 -7.95 -1.00 -26.49
N ARG A 94 -6.82 -1.64 -26.79
CA ARG A 94 -6.78 -2.67 -27.80
C ARG A 94 -7.80 -3.65 -27.28
N GLU A 95 -8.87 -3.80 -28.04
CA GLU A 95 -9.83 -4.86 -27.84
C GLU A 95 -9.03 -6.16 -27.85
N TYR A 96 -8.63 -6.61 -26.66
CA TYR A 96 -8.08 -7.92 -26.49
C TYR A 96 -9.23 -8.85 -26.84
N PHE A 97 -9.18 -9.37 -28.06
CA PHE A 97 -10.05 -10.46 -28.49
C PHE A 97 -9.99 -11.50 -27.39
N ASP A 98 -11.11 -11.77 -26.73
CA ASP A 98 -11.15 -12.64 -25.56
C ASP A 98 -10.92 -14.09 -26.03
N ILE A 99 -9.64 -14.44 -26.16
CA ILE A 99 -9.17 -15.78 -26.56
C ILE A 99 -9.79 -16.84 -25.64
N GLY A 100 -10.06 -16.51 -24.38
CA GLY A 100 -10.74 -17.38 -23.42
C GLY A 100 -12.16 -17.72 -23.86
N LEU A 101 -12.95 -16.72 -24.25
CA LEU A 101 -14.31 -16.91 -24.75
C LEU A 101 -14.32 -17.76 -26.04
N PHE A 102 -13.37 -17.50 -26.95
CA PHE A 102 -13.27 -18.25 -28.20
C PHE A 102 -12.91 -19.73 -27.98
N LEU A 103 -11.97 -20.02 -27.07
CA LEU A 103 -11.61 -21.38 -26.70
C LEU A 103 -12.78 -22.13 -26.03
N LEU A 104 -13.55 -21.44 -25.19
CA LEU A 104 -14.71 -22.01 -24.52
C LEU A 104 -15.80 -22.41 -25.53
N MET A 105 -16.08 -21.54 -26.51
CA MET A 105 -17.01 -21.85 -27.61
C MET A 105 -16.54 -23.05 -28.44
N PHE A 106 -15.24 -23.16 -28.72
CA PHE A 106 -14.69 -24.28 -29.47
C PHE A 106 -14.86 -25.63 -28.74
N MET A 107 -14.65 -25.66 -27.42
CA MET A 107 -14.84 -26.86 -26.61
C MET A 107 -16.29 -27.35 -26.59
N ILE A 108 -17.26 -26.44 -26.53
CA ILE A 108 -18.68 -26.77 -26.60
C ILE A 108 -19.01 -27.45 -27.94
N VAL A 109 -18.58 -26.86 -29.07
CA VAL A 109 -18.84 -27.43 -30.40
C VAL A 109 -18.25 -28.82 -30.54
N LEU A 110 -17.01 -29.03 -30.08
CA LEU A 110 -16.37 -30.35 -30.10
C LEU A 110 -17.17 -31.39 -29.29
N SER A 111 -17.63 -31.04 -28.10
CA SER A 111 -18.43 -31.95 -27.26
C SER A 111 -19.73 -32.38 -27.95
N ILE A 112 -20.42 -31.46 -28.61
CA ILE A 112 -21.66 -31.74 -29.36
C ILE A 112 -21.38 -32.70 -30.52
N LEU A 113 -20.29 -32.46 -31.28
CA LEU A 113 -19.90 -33.33 -32.41
C LEU A 113 -19.57 -34.76 -31.95
N VAL A 114 -18.87 -34.91 -30.83
CA VAL A 114 -18.55 -36.22 -30.25
C VAL A 114 -19.82 -36.96 -29.81
N ILE A 115 -20.75 -36.27 -29.15
CA ILE A 115 -22.04 -36.83 -28.72
C ILE A 115 -22.86 -37.26 -29.95
N TYR A 116 -22.94 -36.40 -30.97
CA TYR A 116 -23.67 -36.70 -32.21
C TYR A 116 -23.10 -37.92 -32.92
N LYS A 117 -21.77 -38.01 -33.08
CA LYS A 117 -21.09 -39.16 -33.70
C LYS A 117 -21.33 -40.46 -32.91
N ARG A 118 -21.24 -40.42 -31.58
CA ARG A 118 -21.54 -41.59 -30.72
C ARG A 118 -22.99 -42.05 -30.88
N ARG A 119 -23.95 -41.11 -30.90
CA ARG A 119 -25.37 -41.43 -31.06
C ARG A 119 -25.66 -42.05 -32.43
N ASN A 120 -25.07 -41.51 -33.50
CA ASN A 120 -25.25 -42.06 -34.85
C ASN A 120 -24.65 -43.47 -35.00
N ASN A 121 -23.49 -43.74 -34.41
CA ASN A 121 -22.90 -45.08 -34.38
C ASN A 121 -23.75 -46.08 -33.59
N HIS A 122 -24.34 -45.65 -32.47
CA HIS A 122 -25.22 -46.49 -31.66
C HIS A 122 -26.55 -46.80 -32.37
N VAL A 123 -27.07 -45.87 -33.18
CA VAL A 123 -28.26 -46.10 -34.02
C VAL A 123 -27.92 -47.05 -35.18
N LYS A 124 -26.79 -46.84 -35.87
CA LYS A 124 -26.33 -47.76 -36.94
C LYS A 124 -26.15 -49.20 -36.43
N ASN A 125 -25.55 -49.40 -35.26
CA ASN A 125 -25.36 -50.75 -34.70
C ASN A 125 -26.67 -51.47 -34.30
N ARG A 126 -27.81 -50.77 -34.20
CA ARG A 126 -29.12 -51.40 -33.97
C ARG A 126 -29.82 -51.86 -35.25
N PHE A 127 -29.46 -51.31 -36.42
CA PHE A 127 -30.07 -51.68 -37.71
C PHE A 127 -29.39 -52.88 -38.39
N TYR A 128 -28.22 -53.31 -37.91
CA TYR A 128 -27.45 -54.46 -38.44
C TYR A 128 -27.50 -55.69 -37.52
N ARG A 129 -28.52 -55.83 -36.68
CA ARG A 129 -28.71 -56.98 -35.80
C ARG A 129 -30.07 -57.61 -36.01
#